data_AF-A0A370T8X0-F1
#
_entry.id   AF-A0A370T8X0-F1
#
_cell.length_a   1.000
_cell.length_b   1.000
_cell.length_c   1.000
_cell.angle_alpha   90.00
_cell.angle_beta   90.00
_cell.angle_gamma   90.00
#
_symmetry.space_group_name_H-M   'P 1'
#
loop_
_entity.id
_entity.type
_entity.pdbx_description
1 polymer ?
#
loop_
_entity_poly.entity_id
_entity_poly.type
_entity_poly.pdbx_seq_one_letter_code
_entity_poly.pdbx_strand_id
1 'polypeptide(L)'
;MDISDILRDLDHHAEDPFAAHEEDYSPSQPSGEADLQSLTRAWINERGTTELLPWPQDNLIDRISTRIKSQVERIEQLTGDMDPTTNFTLIILQTELERWKFLTRSYLRARLSKIDKHTLFYLSTPEGRAKISELEIQYATRRQGLLHSHFLDSFLAAFPERLRDLNDTAGGISMIEGPDEEGAVFVRGLGSREEGEREDGVVVKGRGRDGDAEWEVGRGEVVVARWADVKGLVDKGELELV
;
A
#
# COMPACT_ATOMS: atom_id res chain seq x y z
N MET A 1 -7.20 9.75 43.73
CA MET A 1 -6.86 8.87 42.60
C MET A 1 -5.73 9.54 41.87
N ASP A 2 -4.55 8.94 41.94
CA ASP A 2 -3.37 9.45 41.27
C ASP A 2 -3.40 9.00 39.80
N ILE A 3 -2.90 9.81 38.87
CA ILE A 3 -2.89 9.46 37.44
C ILE A 3 -2.05 8.20 37.21
N SER A 4 -1.04 8.00 38.04
CA SER A 4 -0.21 6.80 38.13
C SER A 4 -0.99 5.53 38.51
N ASP A 5 -2.05 5.63 39.31
CA ASP A 5 -2.91 4.48 39.66
C ASP A 5 -3.78 4.08 38.46
N ILE A 6 -4.31 5.07 37.72
CA ILE A 6 -5.10 4.85 36.49
C ILE A 6 -4.23 4.23 35.39
N LEU A 7 -2.98 4.69 35.27
CA LEU A 7 -2.02 4.14 34.30
C LEU A 7 -1.57 2.73 34.66
N ARG A 8 -1.52 2.36 35.95
CA ARG A 8 -1.23 0.99 36.40
C ARG A 8 -2.38 0.01 36.15
N ASP A 9 -3.63 0.43 36.39
CA ASP A 9 -4.80 -0.36 36.01
C ASP A 9 -4.89 -0.51 34.48
N LEU A 10 -4.48 0.52 33.74
CA LEU A 10 -4.27 0.44 32.30
C LEU A 10 -3.18 -0.56 31.94
N ASP A 11 -2.01 -0.60 32.60
CA ASP A 11 -0.97 -1.61 32.31
C ASP A 11 -1.43 -3.06 32.57
N HIS A 12 -2.32 -3.28 33.54
CA HIS A 12 -2.89 -4.60 33.82
C HIS A 12 -4.00 -5.01 32.83
N HIS A 13 -4.59 -4.05 32.10
CA HIS A 13 -5.58 -4.27 31.04
C HIS A 13 -5.05 -3.96 29.63
N ALA A 14 -3.84 -3.41 29.53
CA ALA A 14 -3.07 -3.13 28.33
C ALA A 14 -2.28 -4.37 27.96
N GLU A 15 -3.01 -5.49 27.82
CA GLU A 15 -2.69 -6.31 26.67
C GLU A 15 -2.81 -5.36 25.46
N ASP A 16 -1.69 -5.15 24.77
CA ASP A 16 -1.67 -4.37 23.53
C ASP A 16 -2.87 -4.84 22.70
N PRO A 17 -3.82 -3.94 22.35
CA PRO A 17 -5.05 -4.33 21.67
C PRO A 17 -4.81 -4.97 20.30
N PHE A 18 -3.56 -4.94 19.82
CA PHE A 18 -3.10 -5.66 18.63
C PHE A 18 -1.99 -6.68 18.91
N ALA A 19 -1.56 -6.87 20.15
CA ALA A 19 -0.75 -8.04 20.51
C ALA A 19 -1.60 -9.30 20.33
N ALA A 20 -0.98 -10.36 19.83
CA ALA A 20 -1.58 -11.67 19.99
C ALA A 20 -1.76 -11.91 21.50
N HIS A 21 -2.92 -12.41 21.93
CA HIS A 21 -3.07 -12.92 23.30
C HIS A 21 -1.88 -13.85 23.60
N GLU A 22 -1.33 -13.86 24.82
CA GLU A 22 -0.17 -14.70 25.17
C GLU A 22 -0.40 -16.20 24.84
N GLU A 23 -1.66 -16.64 24.75
CA GLU A 23 -2.06 -18.00 24.34
C GLU A 23 -2.01 -18.25 22.81
N ASP A 24 -1.95 -17.20 21.98
CA ASP A 24 -1.90 -17.23 20.51
C ASP A 24 -0.54 -16.79 19.95
N TYR A 25 0.48 -16.62 20.81
CA TYR A 25 1.85 -16.34 20.37
C TYR A 25 2.42 -17.54 19.61
N SER A 26 2.14 -17.60 18.31
CA SER A 26 2.94 -18.36 17.38
C SER A 26 4.13 -17.49 17.00
N PRO A 27 5.39 -17.90 17.26
CA PRO A 27 6.58 -17.13 16.86
C PRO A 27 6.67 -16.87 15.34
N SER A 28 5.76 -17.44 14.55
CA SER A 28 5.61 -17.20 13.11
C SER A 28 4.66 -16.05 12.72
N GLN A 29 3.86 -15.47 13.62
CA GLN A 29 2.96 -14.36 13.27
C GLN A 29 3.53 -12.99 13.69
N PRO A 30 3.58 -12.00 12.78
CA PRO A 30 4.04 -10.65 13.11
C PRO A 30 3.08 -9.96 14.10
N SER A 31 3.64 -9.14 14.99
CA SER A 31 2.87 -8.37 15.97
C SER A 31 1.98 -7.32 15.30
N GLY A 32 0.97 -6.84 16.02
CA GLY A 32 0.10 -5.76 15.56
C GLY A 32 0.85 -4.49 15.15
N GLU A 33 1.81 -4.09 15.98
CA GLU A 33 2.71 -2.97 15.69
C GLU A 33 3.52 -3.19 14.40
N ALA A 34 4.03 -4.40 14.17
CA ALA A 34 4.77 -4.72 12.95
C ALA A 34 3.88 -4.68 11.70
N ASP A 35 2.63 -5.16 11.81
CA ASP A 35 1.63 -5.06 10.73
C ASP A 35 1.28 -3.59 10.44
N LEU A 36 1.13 -2.76 11.47
CA LEU A 36 0.83 -1.33 11.33
C LEU A 36 1.98 -0.57 10.65
N GLN A 37 3.21 -0.83 11.06
CA GLN A 37 4.41 -0.25 10.43
C GLN A 37 4.51 -0.68 8.97
N SER A 38 4.27 -1.96 8.68
CA SER A 38 4.27 -2.51 7.33
C SER A 38 3.19 -1.87 6.46
N LEU A 39 1.97 -1.70 6.99
CA LEU A 39 0.88 -1.02 6.27
C LEU A 39 1.18 0.45 6.03
N THR A 40 1.74 1.14 7.02
CA THR A 40 2.11 2.55 6.91
C THR A 40 3.16 2.74 5.83
N ARG A 41 4.17 1.88 5.78
CA ARG A 41 5.20 1.90 4.74
C ARG A 41 4.62 1.59 3.37
N ALA A 42 3.79 0.55 3.25
CA ALA A 42 3.10 0.23 1.99
C ALA A 42 2.22 1.40 1.51
N TRP A 43 1.54 2.09 2.44
CA TRP A 43 0.71 3.25 2.17
C TRP A 43 1.51 4.46 1.68
N ILE A 44 2.61 4.80 2.35
CA ILE A 44 3.50 5.90 1.93
C ILE A 44 4.07 5.58 0.55
N ASN A 45 4.60 4.37 0.37
CA ASN A 45 5.17 3.94 -0.90
C ASN A 45 4.15 4.02 -2.03
N GLU A 46 2.94 3.49 -1.83
CA GLU A 46 1.90 3.52 -2.85
C GLU A 46 1.48 4.96 -3.19
N ARG A 47 1.49 5.90 -2.24
CA ARG A 47 1.18 7.30 -2.54
C ARG A 47 2.31 8.06 -3.21
N GLY A 48 3.56 7.68 -2.95
CA GLY A 48 4.76 8.35 -3.45
C GLY A 48 5.18 7.97 -4.87
N THR A 49 4.50 7.00 -5.50
CA THR A 49 4.84 6.53 -6.85
C THR A 49 3.68 6.64 -7.83
N THR A 50 3.99 6.76 -9.12
CA THR A 50 3.06 6.84 -10.25
C THR A 50 2.56 5.46 -10.68
N GLU A 51 3.42 4.45 -10.60
CA GLU A 51 3.13 3.06 -10.96
C GLU A 51 2.43 2.32 -9.82
N LEU A 52 1.63 1.30 -10.12
CA LEU A 52 1.08 0.41 -9.11
C LEU A 52 2.18 -0.48 -8.52
N LEU A 53 2.30 -0.51 -7.19
CA LEU A 53 3.24 -1.41 -6.51
C LEU A 53 2.66 -2.84 -6.40
N PRO A 54 3.52 -3.86 -6.21
CA PRO A 54 3.05 -5.22 -5.93
C PRO A 54 2.07 -5.27 -4.76
N TRP A 55 1.10 -6.17 -4.85
CA TRP A 55 0.20 -6.43 -3.72
C TRP A 55 1.04 -6.86 -2.50
N PRO A 56 0.74 -6.36 -1.28
CA PRO A 56 1.55 -6.65 -0.10
C PRO A 56 1.69 -8.16 0.13
N GLN A 57 2.91 -8.59 0.39
CA GLN A 57 3.24 -10.00 0.66
C GLN A 57 2.66 -10.46 2.00
N ASP A 58 2.79 -11.76 2.26
CA ASP A 58 2.40 -12.44 3.50
C ASP A 58 0.91 -12.34 3.89
N ASN A 59 0.04 -11.91 2.97
CA ASN A 59 -1.37 -11.62 3.27
C ASN A 59 -1.55 -10.52 4.32
N LEU A 60 -0.68 -9.50 4.31
CA LEU A 60 -0.72 -8.36 5.23
C LEU A 60 -2.12 -7.73 5.34
N ILE A 61 -2.76 -7.46 4.21
CA ILE A 61 -4.09 -6.81 4.18
C ILE A 61 -5.18 -7.70 4.81
N ASP A 62 -5.09 -9.02 4.67
CA ASP A 62 -6.04 -9.97 5.26
C ASP A 62 -5.84 -10.08 6.77
N ARG A 63 -4.59 -10.11 7.25
CA ARG A 63 -4.29 -10.06 8.68
C ARG A 63 -4.82 -8.78 9.31
N ILE A 64 -4.56 -7.64 8.68
CA ILE A 64 -5.04 -6.33 9.15
C ILE A 64 -6.57 -6.28 9.16
N SER A 65 -7.21 -6.79 8.12
CA SER A 65 -8.67 -6.86 8.06
C SER A 65 -9.25 -7.75 9.17
N THR A 66 -8.56 -8.83 9.52
CA THR A 66 -8.94 -9.72 10.63
C THR A 66 -8.78 -9.00 11.98
N ARG A 67 -7.63 -8.34 12.23
CA ARG A 67 -7.40 -7.54 13.44
C ARG A 67 -8.44 -6.43 13.61
N ILE A 68 -8.78 -5.71 12.53
CA ILE A 68 -9.82 -4.68 12.54
C ILE A 68 -11.19 -5.28 12.93
N LYS A 69 -11.54 -6.47 12.42
CA LYS A 69 -12.80 -7.15 12.78
C LYS A 69 -12.82 -7.55 14.26
N SER A 70 -11.78 -8.21 14.75
CA SER A 70 -11.67 -8.59 16.16
C SER A 70 -11.73 -7.38 17.09
N GLN A 71 -11.11 -6.26 16.70
CA GLN A 71 -11.15 -5.03 17.48
C GLN A 71 -12.54 -4.38 17.49
N VAL A 72 -13.30 -4.48 16.40
CA VAL A 72 -14.72 -4.06 16.37
C VAL A 72 -15.53 -4.87 17.37
N GLU A 73 -15.41 -6.20 17.34
CA GLU A 73 -16.12 -7.11 18.25
C GLU A 73 -15.78 -6.83 19.72
N ARG A 74 -14.51 -6.59 20.04
CA ARG A 74 -14.06 -6.22 21.40
C ARG A 74 -14.67 -4.90 21.87
N ILE A 75 -14.69 -3.88 21.01
CA ILE A 75 -15.28 -2.58 21.35
C ILE A 75 -16.79 -2.71 21.57
N GLU A 76 -17.48 -3.53 20.76
CA GLU A 76 -18.91 -3.79 20.92
C GLU A 76 -19.22 -4.48 22.26
N GLN A 77 -18.42 -5.48 22.67
CA GLN A 77 -18.54 -6.15 23.96
C GLN A 77 -18.34 -5.19 25.14
N LEU A 78 -17.24 -4.43 25.14
CA LEU A 78 -16.92 -3.46 26.19
C LEU A 78 -17.98 -2.35 26.29
N THR A 79 -18.60 -1.98 25.17
CA THR A 79 -19.70 -1.00 25.16
C THR A 79 -20.97 -1.59 25.77
N GLY A 80 -21.20 -2.91 25.63
CA GLY A 80 -22.36 -3.61 26.18
C GLY A 80 -22.33 -3.76 27.71
N ASP A 81 -21.14 -3.89 28.31
CA ASP A 81 -20.96 -4.09 29.75
C ASP A 81 -21.21 -2.79 30.59
N MET A 82 -21.24 -1.62 29.93
CA MET A 82 -21.59 -0.31 30.52
C MET A 82 -20.79 0.08 31.77
N ASP A 83 -19.56 -0.40 31.93
CA ASP A 83 -18.69 -0.06 33.06
C ASP A 83 -18.09 1.35 32.90
N PRO A 84 -18.39 2.30 33.80
CA PRO A 84 -17.87 3.67 33.72
C PRO A 84 -16.35 3.78 33.72
N THR A 85 -15.64 2.80 34.28
CA THR A 85 -14.17 2.78 34.33
C THR A 85 -13.55 2.52 32.95
N THR A 86 -14.28 1.84 32.06
CA THR A 86 -13.82 1.48 30.71
C THR A 86 -14.01 2.60 29.69
N ASN A 87 -14.75 3.66 30.01
CA ASN A 87 -15.09 4.74 29.08
C ASN A 87 -13.85 5.41 28.46
N PHE A 88 -12.80 5.64 29.24
CA PHE A 88 -11.57 6.24 28.72
C PHE A 88 -10.82 5.28 27.79
N THR A 89 -10.73 4.00 28.17
CA THR A 89 -10.14 2.94 27.35
C THR A 89 -10.91 2.79 26.03
N LEU A 90 -12.24 2.81 26.06
CA LEU A 90 -13.09 2.76 24.87
C LEU A 90 -12.78 3.89 23.89
N ILE A 91 -12.58 5.12 24.38
CA ILE A 91 -12.21 6.26 23.52
C ILE A 91 -10.87 6.00 22.81
N ILE A 92 -9.88 5.47 23.53
CA ILE A 92 -8.57 5.14 22.96
C ILE A 92 -8.71 4.05 21.90
N LEU A 93 -9.38 2.94 22.24
CA LEU A 93 -9.56 1.80 21.33
C LEU A 93 -10.33 2.19 20.06
N GLN A 94 -11.38 3.00 20.18
CA GLN A 94 -12.15 3.50 19.05
C GLN A 94 -11.34 4.45 18.17
N THR A 95 -10.56 5.35 18.78
CA THR A 95 -9.70 6.28 18.05
C THR A 95 -8.65 5.51 17.24
N GLU A 96 -8.04 4.49 17.85
CA GLU A 96 -7.03 3.67 17.18
C GLU A 96 -7.64 2.83 16.06
N LEU A 97 -8.82 2.24 16.29
CA LEU A 97 -9.56 1.53 15.26
C LEU A 97 -9.84 2.42 14.03
N GLU A 98 -10.23 3.68 14.22
CA GLU A 98 -10.43 4.61 13.11
C GLU A 98 -9.13 4.97 12.39
N ARG A 99 -7.99 5.06 13.09
CA ARG A 99 -6.66 5.24 12.45
C ARG A 99 -6.33 4.07 11.52
N TRP A 100 -6.52 2.84 11.98
CA TRP A 100 -6.30 1.63 11.17
C TRP A 100 -7.22 1.60 9.95
N LYS A 101 -8.53 1.81 10.16
CA LYS A 101 -9.50 1.84 9.05
C LYS A 101 -9.21 2.96 8.05
N PHE A 102 -8.81 4.15 8.53
CA PHE A 102 -8.42 5.25 7.65
C PHE A 102 -7.22 4.85 6.78
N LEU A 103 -6.18 4.29 7.39
CA LEU A 103 -4.95 3.91 6.71
C LEU A 103 -5.23 2.85 5.62
N THR A 104 -5.96 1.78 5.96
CA THR A 104 -6.35 0.73 5.00
C THR A 104 -7.19 1.31 3.86
N ARG A 105 -8.19 2.15 4.15
CA ARG A 105 -9.02 2.77 3.09
C ARG A 105 -8.23 3.72 2.20
N SER A 106 -7.31 4.49 2.79
CA SER A 106 -6.46 5.43 2.06
C SER A 106 -5.51 4.69 1.12
N TYR A 107 -4.91 3.60 1.59
CA TYR A 107 -4.09 2.70 0.78
C TYR A 107 -4.86 2.11 -0.41
N LEU A 108 -6.01 1.49 -0.17
CA LEU A 108 -6.82 0.89 -1.24
C LEU A 108 -7.30 1.95 -2.25
N ARG A 109 -7.68 3.15 -1.80
CA ARG A 109 -8.06 4.24 -2.72
C ARG A 109 -6.90 4.73 -3.58
N ALA A 110 -5.69 4.81 -3.03
CA ALA A 110 -4.50 5.17 -3.81
C ALA A 110 -4.25 4.15 -4.93
N ARG A 111 -4.37 2.86 -4.62
CA ARG A 111 -4.26 1.77 -5.61
C ARG A 111 -5.33 1.84 -6.68
N LEU A 112 -6.60 1.94 -6.29
CA LEU A 112 -7.72 2.03 -7.22
C LEU A 112 -7.59 3.24 -8.16
N SER A 113 -7.10 4.38 -7.68
CA SER A 113 -6.85 5.56 -8.52
C SER A 113 -5.81 5.28 -9.62
N LYS A 114 -4.77 4.49 -9.35
CA LYS A 114 -3.77 4.09 -10.35
C LYS A 114 -4.31 3.06 -11.33
N ILE A 115 -5.06 2.08 -10.82
CA ILE A 115 -5.73 1.07 -11.66
C ILE A 115 -6.72 1.76 -12.60
N ASP A 116 -7.48 2.73 -12.13
CA ASP A 116 -8.44 3.49 -12.92
C ASP A 116 -7.78 4.30 -14.05
N LYS A 117 -6.56 4.80 -13.85
CA LYS A 117 -5.81 5.56 -14.87
C LYS A 117 -5.29 4.67 -15.98
N HIS A 118 -4.71 3.51 -15.63
CA HIS A 118 -4.05 2.62 -16.57
C HIS A 118 -4.71 1.23 -16.60
N THR A 119 -6.05 1.18 -16.63
CA THR A 119 -6.82 -0.06 -16.49
C THR A 119 -6.47 -1.09 -17.56
N LEU A 120 -6.42 -0.67 -18.82
CA LEU A 120 -6.07 -1.55 -19.94
C LEU A 120 -4.65 -2.10 -19.80
N PHE A 121 -3.67 -1.25 -19.46
CA PHE A 121 -2.28 -1.63 -19.28
C PHE A 121 -2.12 -2.73 -18.23
N TYR A 122 -2.74 -2.57 -17.06
CA TYR A 122 -2.61 -3.55 -15.99
C TYR A 122 -3.40 -4.84 -16.22
N LEU A 123 -4.51 -4.80 -16.96
CA LEU A 123 -5.27 -6.00 -17.30
C LEU A 123 -4.66 -6.79 -18.46
N SER A 124 -4.02 -6.12 -19.43
CA SER A 124 -3.40 -6.76 -20.60
C SER A 124 -2.02 -7.34 -20.29
N THR A 125 -1.26 -6.72 -19.40
CA THR A 125 0.14 -7.08 -19.12
C THR A 125 0.22 -8.10 -17.98
N PRO A 126 0.91 -9.25 -18.17
CA PRO A 126 1.07 -10.25 -17.11
C PRO A 126 1.71 -9.71 -15.83
N GLU A 127 2.74 -8.86 -15.98
CA GLU A 127 3.44 -8.22 -14.86
C GLU A 127 2.52 -7.26 -14.10
N GLY A 128 1.71 -6.47 -14.81
CA GLY A 128 0.72 -5.58 -14.21
C GLY A 128 -0.34 -6.37 -13.44
N ARG A 129 -0.83 -7.46 -14.02
CA ARG A 129 -1.84 -8.32 -13.41
C ARG A 129 -1.35 -9.01 -12.14
N ALA A 130 -0.07 -9.37 -12.07
CA ALA A 130 0.53 -9.97 -10.88
C ALA A 130 0.58 -9.00 -9.68
N LYS A 131 0.54 -7.67 -9.92
CA LYS A 131 0.56 -6.65 -8.86
C LYS A 131 -0.82 -6.36 -8.27
N ILE A 132 -1.89 -6.81 -8.91
CA ILE A 132 -3.27 -6.49 -8.53
C ILE A 132 -3.87 -7.65 -7.73
N SER A 133 -4.63 -7.33 -6.68
CA SER A 133 -5.41 -8.34 -5.94
C SER A 133 -6.61 -8.86 -6.74
N GLU A 134 -7.11 -10.04 -6.40
CA GLU A 134 -8.26 -10.64 -7.09
C GLU A 134 -9.51 -9.75 -7.07
N LEU A 135 -9.79 -9.09 -5.94
CA LEU A 135 -10.92 -8.15 -5.82
C LEU A 135 -10.72 -6.90 -6.69
N GLU A 136 -9.49 -6.40 -6.78
CA GLU A 136 -9.15 -5.27 -7.66
C GLU A 136 -9.26 -5.66 -9.14
N ILE A 137 -8.90 -6.89 -9.54
CA ILE A 137 -9.09 -7.41 -10.91
C ILE A 137 -10.58 -7.44 -11.27
N GLN A 138 -11.41 -7.95 -10.37
CA GLN A 138 -12.87 -8.00 -10.56
C GLN A 138 -13.46 -6.60 -10.70
N TYR A 139 -13.01 -5.65 -9.87
CA TYR A 139 -13.40 -4.25 -9.98
C TYR A 139 -12.98 -3.65 -11.34
N ALA A 140 -11.71 -3.80 -11.72
CA ALA A 140 -11.15 -3.24 -12.95
C ALA A 140 -11.85 -3.80 -14.20
N THR A 141 -12.11 -5.11 -14.23
CA THR A 141 -12.79 -5.78 -15.34
C THR A 141 -14.24 -5.32 -15.47
N ARG A 142 -14.96 -5.23 -14.35
CA ARG A 142 -16.35 -4.73 -14.34
C ARG A 142 -16.42 -3.28 -14.81
N ARG A 143 -15.53 -2.43 -14.29
CA ARG A 143 -15.45 -1.02 -14.69
C ARG A 143 -15.13 -0.88 -16.18
N GLN A 144 -14.17 -1.63 -16.69
CA GLN A 144 -13.79 -1.58 -18.10
C GLN A 144 -14.95 -1.98 -19.01
N GLY A 145 -15.73 -3.01 -18.63
CA GLY A 145 -16.93 -3.40 -19.36
C GLY A 145 -18.00 -2.31 -19.40
N LEU A 146 -18.25 -1.65 -18.27
CA LEU A 146 -19.21 -0.53 -18.19
C LEU A 146 -18.78 0.66 -19.05
N LEU A 147 -17.49 1.02 -18.98
CA LEU A 147 -16.92 2.13 -19.73
C LEU A 147 -16.92 1.84 -21.24
N HIS A 148 -16.59 0.61 -21.63
CA HIS A 148 -16.66 0.18 -23.02
C HIS A 148 -18.10 0.22 -23.57
N SER A 149 -19.08 -0.30 -22.83
CA SER A 149 -20.51 -0.19 -23.21
C SER A 149 -20.93 1.26 -23.37
N HIS A 150 -20.55 2.11 -22.41
CA HIS A 150 -20.88 3.54 -22.47
C HIS A 150 -20.29 4.22 -23.72
N PHE A 151 -19.04 3.93 -24.07
CA PHE A 151 -18.40 4.48 -25.27
C PHE A 151 -19.00 3.93 -26.57
N LEU A 152 -19.33 2.63 -26.62
CA LEU A 152 -20.08 2.01 -27.71
C LEU A 152 -21.40 2.72 -27.97
N ASP A 153 -22.21 2.89 -26.93
CA ASP A 153 -23.54 3.49 -27.04
C ASP A 153 -23.48 4.99 -27.35
N SER A 154 -22.45 5.68 -26.86
CA SER A 154 -22.33 7.13 -27.01
C SER A 154 -21.75 7.58 -28.35
N PHE A 155 -20.70 6.91 -28.84
CA PHE A 155 -20.02 7.36 -30.06
C PHE A 155 -19.35 6.26 -30.89
N LEU A 156 -18.77 5.21 -30.29
CA LEU A 156 -17.99 4.21 -31.06
C LEU A 156 -18.84 3.43 -32.07
N ALA A 157 -20.15 3.24 -31.82
CA ALA A 157 -21.04 2.60 -32.79
C ALA A 157 -21.13 3.35 -34.13
N ALA A 158 -20.93 4.67 -34.13
CA ALA A 158 -20.92 5.49 -35.34
C ALA A 158 -19.61 5.37 -36.15
N PHE A 159 -18.53 4.87 -35.54
CA PHE A 159 -17.25 4.68 -36.23
C PHE A 159 -17.23 3.38 -37.05
N PRO A 160 -16.41 3.30 -38.11
CA PRO A 160 -16.12 2.06 -38.82
C PRO A 160 -15.49 1.03 -37.88
N GLU A 161 -15.74 -0.26 -38.12
CA GLU A 161 -15.30 -1.37 -37.24
C GLU A 161 -13.81 -1.33 -36.88
N ARG A 162 -12.95 -0.91 -37.82
CA ARG A 162 -11.50 -0.82 -37.62
C ARG A 162 -11.05 0.19 -36.56
N LEU A 163 -11.89 1.16 -36.21
CA LEU A 163 -11.58 2.23 -35.25
C LEU A 163 -12.39 2.11 -33.95
N ARG A 164 -13.12 1.00 -33.76
CA ARG A 164 -13.92 0.78 -32.55
C ARG A 164 -13.10 0.23 -31.38
N ASP A 165 -11.98 -0.40 -31.69
CA ASP A 165 -11.10 -1.02 -30.71
C ASP A 165 -10.25 0.04 -29.99
N LEU A 166 -10.30 0.03 -28.65
CA LEU A 166 -9.61 0.99 -27.77
C LEU A 166 -8.20 0.53 -27.35
N ASN A 167 -7.71 -0.55 -27.95
CA ASN A 167 -6.39 -1.13 -27.74
C ASN A 167 -5.54 -1.09 -29.02
N ASP A 168 -5.89 -0.22 -29.97
CA ASP A 168 -5.17 -0.12 -31.23
C ASP A 168 -3.73 0.40 -31.01
N THR A 169 -2.82 -0.13 -31.82
CA THR A 169 -1.41 0.27 -31.90
C THR A 169 -1.06 0.77 -33.32
N ALA A 170 -2.06 0.91 -34.19
CA ALA A 170 -1.86 1.44 -35.53
C ALA A 170 -1.29 2.87 -35.49
N GLY A 171 -0.34 3.15 -36.39
CA GLY A 171 0.31 4.46 -36.47
C GLY A 171 1.51 4.66 -35.56
N GLY A 172 1.99 3.61 -34.88
CA GLY A 172 3.21 3.66 -34.05
C GLY A 172 3.00 4.29 -32.68
N ILE A 173 1.75 4.57 -32.29
CA ILE A 173 1.35 5.05 -30.98
C ILE A 173 0.38 4.02 -30.40
N SER A 174 0.74 3.44 -29.24
CA SER A 174 -0.17 2.56 -28.49
C SER A 174 -1.23 3.42 -27.80
N MET A 175 -2.52 3.11 -28.01
CA MET A 175 -3.61 3.73 -27.24
C MET A 175 -3.62 3.28 -25.78
N ILE A 176 -2.87 2.23 -25.43
CA ILE A 176 -2.67 1.79 -24.06
C ILE A 176 -1.53 2.61 -23.45
N GLU A 177 -1.88 3.57 -22.61
CA GLU A 177 -0.94 4.36 -21.82
C GLU A 177 -0.48 3.59 -20.58
N GLY A 178 0.84 3.49 -20.40
CA GLY A 178 1.48 2.94 -19.20
C GLY A 178 1.77 4.02 -18.15
N PRO A 179 2.14 3.60 -16.92
CA PRO A 179 2.60 4.51 -15.89
C PRO A 179 3.91 5.20 -16.30
N ASP A 180 4.10 6.45 -15.85
CA ASP A 180 5.32 7.22 -16.10
C ASP A 180 6.47 6.71 -15.21
N GLU A 181 7.49 6.10 -15.82
CA GLU A 181 8.68 5.61 -15.15
C GLU A 181 9.81 6.66 -15.04
N GLU A 182 9.74 7.76 -15.80
CA GLU A 182 10.76 8.81 -15.76
C GLU A 182 10.41 9.91 -14.73
N GLY A 183 9.25 9.80 -14.08
CA GLY A 183 8.81 10.68 -13.01
C GLY A 183 9.80 10.74 -11.85
N ALA A 184 10.07 11.95 -11.34
CA ALA A 184 10.93 12.16 -10.19
C ALA A 184 10.21 11.80 -8.88
N VAL A 185 10.87 11.03 -8.03
CA VAL A 185 10.38 10.59 -6.71
C VAL A 185 11.40 10.93 -5.62
N PHE A 186 10.88 11.21 -4.42
CA PHE A 186 11.71 11.36 -3.21
C PHE A 186 11.82 10.01 -2.52
N VAL A 187 13.04 9.54 -2.32
CA VAL A 187 13.33 8.26 -1.66
C VAL A 187 14.27 8.47 -0.48
N ARG A 188 14.02 7.71 0.59
CA ARG A 188 14.84 7.65 1.79
C ARG A 188 15.59 6.31 1.84
N GLY A 189 16.89 6.38 2.14
CA GLY A 189 17.73 5.20 2.34
C GLY A 189 17.40 4.48 3.65
N LEU A 190 17.19 3.17 3.60
CA LEU A 190 17.01 2.34 4.81
C LEU A 190 18.25 1.51 5.17
N GLY A 191 19.23 1.44 4.25
CA GLY A 191 20.43 0.60 4.35
C GLY A 191 20.27 -0.71 3.57
N SER A 192 21.40 -1.30 3.14
CA SER A 192 21.41 -2.58 2.43
C SER A 192 20.94 -3.72 3.35
N ARG A 193 20.17 -4.67 2.80
CA ARG A 193 19.69 -5.85 3.52
C ARG A 193 20.49 -7.12 3.14
N GLU A 194 21.70 -6.97 2.60
CA GLU A 194 22.55 -8.12 2.29
C GLU A 194 22.96 -8.88 3.56
N GLU A 195 22.91 -10.21 3.48
CA GLU A 195 23.14 -11.13 4.59
C GLU A 195 24.59 -11.04 5.10
N GLY A 196 24.80 -10.31 6.20
CA GLY A 196 26.00 -10.47 7.04
C GLY A 196 26.71 -9.19 7.42
N GLU A 197 26.60 -8.12 6.62
CA GLU A 197 27.22 -6.83 6.89
C GLU A 197 26.20 -5.73 6.63
N ARG A 198 25.80 -5.00 7.68
CA ARG A 198 24.97 -3.80 7.53
C ARG A 198 25.85 -2.72 6.90
N GLU A 199 25.96 -2.70 5.57
CA GLU A 199 26.48 -1.53 4.88
C GLU A 199 25.49 -0.37 5.08
N ASP A 200 26.03 0.78 5.50
CA ASP A 200 25.25 1.99 5.82
C ASP A 200 24.69 2.70 4.57
N GLY A 201 25.04 2.21 3.36
CA GLY A 201 24.72 2.83 2.08
C GLY A 201 24.00 1.91 1.10
N VAL A 202 23.15 2.50 0.26
CA VAL A 202 22.52 1.84 -0.91
C VAL A 202 22.95 2.60 -2.16
N VAL A 203 23.49 1.91 -3.16
CA VAL A 203 23.95 2.55 -4.40
C VAL A 203 22.79 2.72 -5.38
N VAL A 204 22.45 3.98 -5.69
CA VAL A 204 21.48 4.34 -6.72
C VAL A 204 22.21 4.69 -8.02
N LYS A 205 21.87 4.00 -9.11
CA LYS A 205 22.44 4.27 -10.44
C LYS A 205 21.50 5.16 -11.23
N GLY A 206 21.89 6.41 -11.48
CA GLY A 206 21.12 7.38 -12.25
C GLY A 206 21.65 7.54 -13.67
N ARG A 207 20.80 7.31 -14.68
CA ARG A 207 21.15 7.53 -16.10
C ARG A 207 21.12 9.02 -16.50
N GLY A 208 22.21 9.76 -16.38
CA GLY A 208 22.22 11.18 -16.72
C GLY A 208 22.21 11.45 -18.23
N ARG A 209 21.87 12.69 -18.62
CA ARG A 209 21.98 13.14 -20.02
C ARG A 209 23.44 13.20 -20.50
N ASP A 210 24.34 13.54 -19.59
CA ASP A 210 25.76 13.75 -19.85
C ASP A 210 26.62 12.53 -19.45
N GLY A 211 25.98 11.46 -18.95
CA GLY A 211 26.62 10.23 -18.48
C GLY A 211 25.89 9.60 -17.30
N ASP A 212 26.03 8.28 -17.15
CA ASP A 212 25.50 7.54 -16.00
C ASP A 212 26.35 7.85 -14.76
N ALA A 213 25.70 8.04 -13.62
CA ALA A 213 26.35 8.29 -12.35
C ALA A 213 25.80 7.33 -11.28
N GLU A 214 26.67 6.92 -10.36
CA GLU A 214 26.29 6.14 -9.20
C GLU A 214 26.40 7.03 -7.97
N TRP A 215 25.38 7.00 -7.11
CA TRP A 215 25.35 7.76 -5.86
C TRP A 215 25.07 6.81 -4.70
N GLU A 216 25.90 6.87 -3.67
CA GLU A 216 25.69 6.11 -2.44
C GLU A 216 24.75 6.90 -1.53
N VAL A 217 23.58 6.33 -1.23
CA VAL A 217 22.57 6.91 -0.35
C VAL A 217 22.71 6.29 1.02
N GLY A 218 23.11 7.11 2.00
CA GLY A 218 23.23 6.67 3.38
C GLY A 218 21.88 6.38 4.04
N ARG A 219 21.88 5.60 5.13
CA ARG A 219 20.69 5.38 5.94
C ARG A 219 20.11 6.69 6.49
N GLY A 220 18.85 6.94 6.21
CA GLY A 220 18.12 8.16 6.58
C GLY A 220 18.32 9.33 5.63
N GLU A 221 19.25 9.24 4.68
CA GLU A 221 19.43 10.26 3.65
C GLU A 221 18.25 10.23 2.67
N VAL A 222 17.81 11.41 2.23
CA VAL A 222 16.72 11.57 1.26
C VAL A 222 17.29 12.11 -0.04
N VAL A 223 17.01 11.41 -1.14
CA VAL A 223 17.45 11.81 -2.48
C VAL A 223 16.28 11.88 -3.44
N VAL A 224 16.45 12.67 -4.50
CA VAL A 224 15.51 12.73 -5.62
C VAL A 224 16.09 11.93 -6.77
N ALA A 225 15.33 10.94 -7.24
CA ALA A 225 15.73 10.08 -8.34
C ALA A 225 14.53 9.81 -9.25
N ARG A 226 14.77 9.30 -10.45
CA ARG A 226 13.69 8.85 -11.32
C ARG A 226 13.18 7.50 -10.87
N TRP A 227 11.87 7.28 -11.00
CA TRP A 227 11.24 6.04 -10.58
C TRP A 227 11.89 4.80 -11.20
N ALA A 228 12.21 4.83 -12.51
CA ALA A 228 12.88 3.75 -13.22
C ALA A 228 14.19 3.29 -12.56
N ASP A 229 14.96 4.24 -12.02
CA ASP A 229 16.29 4.00 -11.46
C ASP A 229 16.21 3.42 -10.03
N VAL A 230 15.11 3.66 -9.30
CA VAL A 230 14.93 3.25 -7.89
C VAL A 230 13.91 2.14 -7.65
N LYS A 231 13.06 1.84 -8.63
CA LYS A 231 11.97 0.84 -8.54
C LYS A 231 12.44 -0.50 -7.96
N GLY A 232 13.54 -1.04 -8.47
CA GLY A 232 14.09 -2.32 -7.98
C GLY A 232 14.59 -2.28 -6.53
N LEU A 233 15.10 -1.14 -6.07
CA LEU A 233 15.58 -0.95 -4.69
C LEU A 233 14.41 -0.78 -3.71
N VAL A 234 13.33 -0.14 -4.17
CA VAL A 234 12.07 -0.02 -3.40
C VAL A 234 11.39 -1.39 -3.26
N ASP A 235 11.37 -2.20 -4.32
CA ASP A 235 10.81 -3.55 -4.29
C ASP A 235 11.59 -4.49 -3.33
N LYS A 236 12.91 -4.32 -3.22
CA LYS A 236 13.75 -5.03 -2.24
C LYS A 236 13.60 -4.50 -0.80
N GLY A 237 13.05 -3.30 -0.65
CA GLY A 237 12.87 -2.63 0.63
C GLY A 237 14.14 -1.95 1.17
N GLU A 238 15.14 -1.71 0.33
CA GLU A 238 16.38 -0.96 0.64
C GLU A 238 16.14 0.55 0.63
N LEU A 239 15.17 1.00 -0.18
CA LEU A 239 14.65 2.35 -0.21
C LEU A 239 13.17 2.38 0.21
N GLU A 240 12.72 3.53 0.64
CA GLU A 240 11.29 3.84 0.80
C GLU A 240 10.98 5.22 0.25
N LEU A 241 9.75 5.43 -0.19
CA LEU A 241 9.32 6.74 -0.66
C LEU A 241 8.97 7.63 0.53
N VAL A 242 8.98 8.95 0.32
CA VAL A 242 8.71 9.97 1.35
C VAL A 242 7.42 10.73 1.04
#